data_AF-A0A959FPS7-F1
#
_entry.id   AF-A0A959FPS7-F1
#
_cell.length_a   1.000
_cell.length_b   1.000
_cell.length_c   1.000
_cell.angle_alpha   90.00
_cell.angle_beta   90.00
_cell.angle_gamma   90.00
#
_symmetry.space_group_name_H-M   'P 1'
#
loop_
_entity.id
_entity.type
_entity.pdbx_description
1 polymer ?
#
loop_
_entity_poly.entity_id
_entity_poly.type
_entity_poly.pdbx_seq_one_letter_code
_entity_poly.pdbx_strand_id
1 'polypeptide(L)' 'KRGGGGGAPSYTELANGWTLRVSNTQLEAPDGFNVEDGIPPDVQVDMDEADRDEGKDTILERALELIRM' A
#
# COMPACT_ATOMS: atom_id res chain seq x y z
N LYS A 1 1.40 -3.79 5.81
CA LYS A 1 0.27 -2.84 5.57
C LYS A 1 0.57 -2.00 4.31
N ARG A 2 -0.41 -1.69 3.46
CA ARG A 2 -0.19 -0.75 2.32
C ARG A 2 0.07 0.67 2.82
N GLY A 3 0.65 1.51 1.95
CA GLY A 3 0.97 2.92 2.25
C GLY A 3 -0.22 3.88 2.30
N GLY A 4 -1.43 3.43 1.96
CA GLY A 4 -2.63 4.27 1.99
C GLY A 4 -2.82 5.17 0.76
N GLY A 5 -3.74 6.12 0.90
CA GLY A 5 -4.14 7.09 -0.13
C GLY A 5 -5.13 6.55 -1.18
N GLY A 6 -6.21 7.30 -1.41
CA GLY A 6 -7.28 6.97 -2.37
C GLY A 6 -7.04 7.36 -3.83
N GLY A 7 -5.88 7.94 -4.16
CA GLY A 7 -5.47 8.18 -5.56
C GLY A 7 -6.11 9.39 -6.27
N ALA A 8 -6.99 10.14 -5.61
CA ALA A 8 -7.64 11.35 -6.17
C ALA A 8 -7.20 12.64 -5.43
N PRO A 9 -5.96 13.11 -5.67
CA PRO A 9 -5.48 14.34 -5.07
C PRO A 9 -6.13 15.58 -5.71
N SER A 10 -6.36 16.60 -4.90
CA SER A 10 -6.65 17.96 -5.36
C SER A 10 -5.43 18.86 -5.23
N TYR A 11 -5.33 19.84 -6.13
CA TYR A 11 -4.18 20.74 -6.24
C TYR A 11 -4.61 22.19 -6.08
N THR A 12 -3.78 22.99 -5.44
CA THR A 12 -3.96 24.45 -5.36
C THR A 12 -2.60 25.12 -5.40
N GLU A 13 -2.43 26.09 -6.29
CA GLU A 13 -1.22 26.92 -6.33
C GLU A 13 -1.36 28.08 -5.36
N LEU A 14 -0.34 28.27 -4.53
CA LEU A 14 -0.25 29.36 -3.57
C LEU A 14 0.39 30.59 -4.22
N ALA A 15 0.14 31.78 -3.66
CA ALA A 15 0.63 33.05 -4.21
C ALA A 15 2.18 33.14 -4.30
N ASN A 16 2.92 32.31 -3.57
CA ASN A 16 4.37 32.21 -3.63
C ASN A 16 4.89 31.15 -4.64
N GLY A 17 4.02 30.56 -5.45
CA GLY A 17 4.34 29.56 -6.47
C GLY A 17 4.48 28.13 -5.94
N TRP A 18 4.13 27.85 -4.67
CA TRP A 18 4.11 26.49 -4.14
C TRP A 18 2.79 25.78 -4.48
N THR A 19 2.84 24.46 -4.65
CA THR A 19 1.65 23.63 -4.90
C THR A 19 1.26 22.86 -3.65
N LEU A 20 0.04 23.11 -3.15
CA LEU A 20 -0.61 22.26 -2.16
C LEU A 20 -1.26 21.07 -2.87
N ARG A 21 -0.92 19.85 -2.43
CA ARG A 21 -1.53 18.60 -2.91
C ARG A 21 -2.11 17.84 -1.71
N VAL A 22 -3.41 17.61 -1.71
CA VAL A 22 -4.12 16.93 -0.59
C VAL A 22 -5.11 15.90 -1.10
N SER A 23 -5.42 14.88 -0.28
CA SER A 23 -6.57 14.00 -0.52
C SER A 23 -7.86 14.80 -0.40
N ASN A 24 -8.76 14.69 -1.38
CA ASN A 24 -10.06 15.40 -1.38
C ASN A 24 -11.25 14.44 -1.43
N THR A 25 -10.99 13.14 -1.36
CA THR A 25 -12.03 12.10 -1.39
C THR A 25 -11.73 11.07 -0.33
N GLN A 26 -12.77 10.50 0.26
CA GLN A 26 -12.67 9.28 1.03
C GLN A 26 -12.96 8.09 0.11
N LEU A 27 -12.01 7.17 0.00
CA LEU A 27 -12.21 5.91 -0.72
C LEU A 27 -12.51 4.80 0.29
N GLU A 28 -13.61 4.10 0.09
CA GLU A 28 -14.03 2.98 0.91
C GLU A 28 -14.01 1.68 0.09
N ALA A 29 -13.59 0.59 0.73
CA ALA A 29 -13.74 -0.75 0.19
C ALA A 29 -15.23 -1.19 0.21
N PRO A 30 -15.62 -2.28 -0.48
CA PRO A 30 -17.02 -2.71 -0.56
C PRO A 30 -17.69 -3.00 0.79
N ASP A 31 -16.91 -3.28 1.83
CA ASP A 31 -17.34 -3.49 3.21
C ASP A 31 -17.42 -2.19 4.04
N GLY A 32 -17.15 -1.03 3.44
CA GLY A 32 -17.10 0.27 4.11
C GLY A 32 -15.76 0.59 4.77
N PHE A 33 -14.73 -0.24 4.59
CA PHE A 33 -13.42 0.05 5.18
C PHE A 33 -12.73 1.24 4.49
N ASN A 34 -12.37 2.28 5.27
CA ASN A 34 -11.62 3.43 4.76
C ASN A 34 -10.17 3.03 4.44
N VAL A 35 -9.77 3.25 3.18
CA VAL A 35 -8.45 2.81 2.68
C VAL A 35 -7.35 3.85 2.82
N GLU A 36 -7.65 5.07 3.28
CA GLU A 36 -6.68 6.19 3.36
C GLU A 36 -5.45 5.83 4.19
N ASP A 37 -5.60 5.07 5.28
CA ASP A 37 -4.50 4.62 6.13
C ASP A 37 -3.82 3.32 5.65
N GLY A 38 -4.25 2.81 4.49
CA GLY A 38 -3.76 1.57 3.89
C GLY A 38 -4.50 0.33 4.36
N ILE A 39 -4.61 -0.65 3.46
CA ILE A 39 -5.26 -1.93 3.73
C ILE A 39 -4.22 -2.91 4.32
N PRO A 40 -4.53 -3.62 5.42
CA PRO A 40 -3.69 -4.71 5.92
C PRO A 40 -3.66 -5.89 4.93
N PRO A 41 -2.56 -6.66 4.86
CA PRO A 41 -2.57 -7.91 4.10
C PRO A 41 -3.32 -9.01 4.88
N ASP A 42 -3.91 -9.96 4.16
CA ASP A 42 -4.53 -11.15 4.77
C ASP A 42 -3.49 -12.04 5.46
N VAL A 43 -2.30 -12.14 4.85
CA VAL A 43 -1.13 -12.82 5.42
C VAL A 43 0.02 -11.80 5.45
N GLN A 44 0.43 -11.40 6.64
CA GLN A 44 1.58 -10.51 6.82
C GLN A 44 2.86 -11.31 6.61
N VAL A 45 3.64 -10.93 5.61
CA VAL A 45 4.96 -11.47 5.27
C VAL A 45 5.84 -10.28 4.93
N ASP A 46 7.01 -10.21 5.54
CA ASP A 46 8.04 -9.23 5.22
C ASP A 46 9.24 -9.98 4.61
N MET A 47 10.06 -9.27 3.85
CA MET A 47 11.29 -9.85 3.28
C MET A 47 12.25 -10.27 4.39
N ASP A 48 12.71 -11.52 4.35
CA ASP A 48 13.81 -12.00 5.18
C ASP A 48 15.15 -11.56 4.57
N GLU A 49 16.07 -11.09 5.41
CA GLU A 49 17.43 -10.73 4.99
C GLU A 49 18.20 -11.96 4.51
N ALA A 50 18.01 -13.12 5.14
CA ALA A 50 18.69 -14.36 4.74
C ALA A 50 18.23 -14.84 3.36
N ASP A 51 16.92 -14.83 3.10
CA ASP A 51 16.39 -15.15 1.77
C ASP A 51 16.89 -14.15 0.73
N ARG A 52 16.92 -12.86 1.08
CA ARG A 52 17.42 -11.81 0.19
C ARG A 52 18.89 -12.02 -0.17
N ASP A 53 19.72 -12.40 0.78
CA ASP A 53 21.15 -12.70 0.56
C ASP A 53 21.33 -13.93 -0.35
N GLU A 54 20.38 -14.87 -0.31
CA GLU A 54 20.31 -16.03 -1.21
C GLU A 54 19.64 -15.73 -2.56
N GLY A 55 19.17 -14.50 -2.80
CA GLY A 55 18.46 -14.10 -4.01
C GLY A 55 17.03 -14.63 -4.12
N LYS A 56 16.43 -15.02 -2.99
CA LYS A 56 15.04 -15.46 -2.85
C LYS A 56 14.14 -14.31 -2.41
N ASP A 57 12.87 -14.39 -2.79
CA ASP A 57 11.83 -13.45 -2.36
C ASP A 57 10.88 -14.17 -1.40
N THR A 58 11.04 -13.89 -0.10
CA THR A 58 10.25 -14.51 0.98
C THR A 58 8.74 -14.34 0.76
N ILE A 59 8.32 -13.18 0.23
CA ILE A 59 6.90 -12.87 0.02
C ILE A 59 6.36 -13.73 -1.13
N LEU A 60 7.11 -13.85 -2.23
CA LEU A 60 6.72 -14.69 -3.38
C LEU A 60 6.72 -16.18 -3.04
N GLU A 61 7.74 -16.67 -2.34
CA GLU A 61 7.80 -18.08 -1.92
C GLU A 61 6.61 -18.44 -1.03
N ARG A 62 6.30 -17.57 -0.06
CA ARG A 62 5.14 -17.76 0.81
C ARG A 62 3.81 -17.74 0.06
N ALA A 63 3.68 -16.89 -0.97
CA ALA A 63 2.50 -16.87 -1.82
C ALA A 63 2.34 -18.16 -2.65
N LEU A 64 3.44 -18.70 -3.18
CA LEU A 64 3.44 -19.96 -3.93
C LEU A 64 3.04 -21.15 -3.06
N GLU A 65 3.51 -21.21 -1.80
CA GLU A 65 3.08 -22.23 -0.85
C GLU A 65 1.56 -22.19 -0.60
N LEU A 66 1.01 -20.99 -0.37
CA LEU A 66 -0.42 -20.82 -0.06
C LEU A 66 -1.34 -21.22 -1.21
N ILE A 67 -0.93 -20.97 -2.46
CA ILE A 67 -1.77 -21.20 -3.66
C ILE A 67 -1.65 -22.65 -4.17
N ARG A 68 -0.56 -23.35 -3.85
CA ARG A 68 -0.34 -24.76 -4.27
C ARG A 68 -0.98 -25.78 -3.35
N MET A 69 -1.51 -25.37 -2.19
CA MET A 69 -2.33 -26.21 -1.30
C MET A 69 -3.73 -26.43 -1.88
#